data_AF-A0A351CM51-F1
#
_entry.id   AF-A0A351CM51-F1
#
_cell.length_a   1.000
_cell.length_b   1.000
_cell.length_c   1.000
_cell.angle_alpha   90.00
_cell.angle_beta   90.00
_cell.angle_gamma   90.00
#
_symmetry.space_group_name_H-M   'P 1'
#
loop_
_entity.id
_entity.type
_entity.pdbx_description
1 polymer ?
#
loop_
_entity_poly.entity_id
_entity_poly.type
_entity_poly.pdbx_seq_one_letter_code
_entity_poly.pdbx_strand_id
1 'polypeptide(L)' 'AQAAFAFPSGLAAAATVLELMDAGSHLVVHDDLYGGIYRLFADVRSRSSGHQVSFVDFSDLDSVRKSIKEET' A
#
# COMPACT_ATOMS: atom_id res chain seq x y z
N ALA A 1 -6.44 4.38 23.63
CA ALA A 1 -7.85 4.06 23.31
C ALA A 1 -7.89 3.47 21.92
N GLN A 2 -8.62 2.38 21.71
CA GLN A 2 -8.84 1.82 20.37
C GLN A 2 -10.00 2.59 19.71
N ALA A 3 -9.86 3.01 18.45
CA ALA A 3 -10.91 3.69 17.67
C ALA A 3 -11.19 2.94 16.36
N ALA A 4 -12.37 3.16 15.77
CA ALA A 4 -12.75 2.65 14.47
C ALA A 4 -13.30 3.79 13.60
N PHE A 5 -13.01 3.75 12.30
CA PHE A 5 -13.42 4.77 11.32
C PHE A 5 -14.29 4.14 10.26
N ALA A 6 -15.49 4.69 10.05
CA ALA A 6 -16.41 4.24 9.00
C ALA A 6 -16.16 5.01 7.70
N PHE A 7 -16.14 4.29 6.57
CA PHE A 7 -15.91 4.84 5.24
C PHE A 7 -17.00 4.37 4.27
N PRO A 8 -17.26 5.12 3.18
CA PRO A 8 -18.27 4.74 2.18
C PRO A 8 -17.93 3.48 1.39
N SER A 9 -16.66 3.03 1.42
CA SER A 9 -16.22 1.75 0.85
C SER A 9 -14.87 1.31 1.43
N GLY A 10 -14.49 0.05 1.20
CA GLY A 10 -13.15 -0.44 1.52
C GLY A 10 -12.04 0.28 0.75
N LEU A 11 -12.31 0.70 -0.50
CA LEU A 11 -11.37 1.50 -1.29
C LEU A 11 -11.18 2.91 -0.72
N ALA A 12 -12.24 3.54 -0.21
CA ALA A 12 -12.12 4.84 0.45
C ALA A 12 -11.30 4.74 1.75
N ALA A 13 -11.48 3.65 2.51
CA ALA A 13 -10.66 3.37 3.68
C ALA A 13 -9.18 3.19 3.30
N ALA A 14 -8.89 2.30 2.34
CA ALA A 14 -7.52 2.05 1.88
C ALA A 14 -6.86 3.32 1.33
N ALA A 15 -7.58 4.09 0.52
CA ALA A 15 -7.08 5.34 -0.04
C ALA A 15 -6.78 6.39 1.04
N THR A 16 -7.54 6.41 2.15
CA THR A 16 -7.30 7.31 3.29
C THR A 16 -6.09 6.87 4.11
N VAL A 17 -5.91 5.56 4.30
CA VAL A 17 -4.73 5.03 5.03
C VAL A 17 -3.43 5.42 4.33
N LEU A 18 -3.41 5.42 2.98
CA LEU A 18 -2.24 5.86 2.23
C LEU A 18 -1.88 7.34 2.43
N GLU A 19 -2.85 8.20 2.76
CA GLU A 19 -2.59 9.62 3.06
C GLU A 19 -1.87 9.84 4.40
N LEU A 20 -1.64 8.78 5.17
CA LEU A 20 -0.78 8.83 6.36
C LEU A 20 0.70 8.81 6.00
N MET A 21 1.04 8.41 4.77
CA MET A 21 2.41 8.30 4.29
C MET A 21 2.79 9.55 3.51
N ASP A 22 4.05 9.94 3.60
CA ASP A 22 4.56 11.07 2.81
C ASP A 22 4.55 10.74 1.32
N ALA A 23 4.44 11.79 0.50
CA ALA A 23 4.58 11.64 -0.95
C ALA A 23 5.97 11.04 -1.29
N GLY A 24 5.99 10.07 -2.19
CA GLY A 24 7.22 9.37 -2.58
C GLY A 24 7.59 8.15 -1.74
N SER A 25 6.87 7.85 -0.64
CA SER A 25 7.13 6.66 0.18
C SER A 25 7.06 5.35 -0.61
N HIS A 26 7.79 4.35 -0.12
CA HIS A 26 7.80 3.00 -0.67
C HIS A 26 6.82 2.09 0.09
N LEU A 27 6.04 1.29 -0.64
CA LEU A 27 5.06 0.36 -0.11
C LEU A 27 5.51 -1.07 -0.42
N VAL A 28 5.59 -1.92 0.60
CA VAL A 28 5.70 -3.37 0.43
C VAL A 28 4.30 -3.97 0.60
N VAL A 29 3.79 -4.58 -0.45
CA VAL A 29 2.40 -5.06 -0.51
C VAL A 29 2.37 -6.51 -0.96
N HIS A 30 1.37 -7.27 -0.51
CA HIS A 30 1.19 -8.63 -0.98
C HIS A 30 0.92 -8.64 -2.49
N ASP A 31 1.36 -9.68 -3.20
CA ASP A 31 1.14 -9.81 -4.63
C ASP A 31 -0.27 -10.32 -4.98
N ASP A 32 -0.86 -11.16 -4.14
CA ASP A 32 -2.26 -11.59 -4.27
C ASP A 32 -3.23 -10.60 -3.57
N LEU A 33 -3.57 -9.53 -4.30
CA LEU A 33 -4.50 -8.49 -3.84
C LEU A 33 -5.79 -8.48 -4.63
N TYR A 34 -6.87 -8.08 -3.96
CA TYR A 34 -8.07 -7.64 -4.66
C TYR A 34 -7.73 -6.59 -5.72
N GLY A 35 -8.14 -6.80 -6.97
CA GLY A 35 -7.71 -6.01 -8.12
C GLY A 35 -7.97 -4.49 -8.00
N GLY A 36 -8.97 -4.07 -7.21
CA GLY A 36 -9.18 -2.65 -6.93
C GLY A 36 -8.06 -2.02 -6.08
N ILE A 37 -7.47 -2.75 -5.14
CA ILE A 37 -6.31 -2.31 -4.36
C ILE A 37 -5.06 -2.28 -5.23
N TYR A 38 -4.86 -3.31 -6.06
CA TYR A 38 -3.77 -3.32 -7.03
C TYR A 38 -3.79 -2.04 -7.90
N ARG A 39 -4.94 -1.74 -8.52
CA ARG A 39 -5.11 -0.52 -9.33
C ARG A 39 -4.89 0.76 -8.54
N LEU A 40 -5.35 0.81 -7.28
CA LEU A 40 -5.15 1.97 -6.41
C LEU A 40 -3.66 2.24 -6.18
N PHE A 41 -2.87 1.20 -5.90
CA PHE A 41 -1.42 1.32 -5.66
C PHE A 41 -0.66 1.59 -6.96
N ALA A 42 -0.82 0.73 -7.96
CA ALA A 42 -0.01 0.72 -9.18
C ALA A 42 -0.33 1.88 -10.14
N ASP A 43 -1.61 2.21 -10.32
CA ASP A 43 -2.02 3.13 -11.39
C ASP A 43 -2.38 4.52 -10.85
N VAL A 44 -3.01 4.58 -9.66
CA VAL A 44 -3.50 5.84 -9.10
C VAL A 44 -2.42 6.51 -8.26
N ARG A 45 -1.94 5.83 -7.22
CA ARG A 45 -1.08 6.44 -6.19
C ARG A 45 0.38 6.58 -6.60
N SER A 46 0.87 5.67 -7.44
CA SER A 46 2.12 5.87 -8.16
C SER A 46 2.19 7.23 -8.86
N ARG A 47 1.09 7.66 -9.50
CA ARG A 47 1.02 8.96 -10.18
C ARG A 47 0.64 10.13 -9.25
N SER A 48 -0.34 9.94 -8.36
CA SER A 48 -0.92 11.06 -7.60
C SER A 48 -0.15 11.44 -6.34
N SER A 49 0.56 10.49 -5.72
CA SER A 49 1.39 10.72 -4.53
C SER A 49 2.83 10.24 -4.70
N GLY A 50 3.19 9.72 -5.87
CA GLY A 50 4.56 9.29 -6.16
C GLY A 50 4.97 7.99 -5.44
N HIS A 51 4.02 7.26 -4.86
CA HIS A 51 4.36 6.06 -4.10
C HIS A 51 5.01 5.00 -5.00
N GLN A 52 6.10 4.42 -4.51
CA GLN A 52 6.75 3.28 -5.13
C GLN A 52 6.19 2.01 -4.49
N VAL A 53 6.02 0.93 -5.27
CA VAL A 53 5.37 -0.28 -4.76
C VAL A 53 6.17 -1.51 -5.14
N SER A 54 6.52 -2.32 -4.14
CA SER A 54 7.01 -3.69 -4.32
C SER A 54 5.88 -4.67 -4.00
N PHE A 55 5.42 -5.40 -5.01
CA PHE A 55 4.51 -6.53 -4.83
C PHE A 55 5.34 -7.78 -4.50
N VAL A 56 5.05 -8.42 -3.37
CA VAL A 56 5.85 -9.52 -2.83
C VAL A 56 4.94 -10.63 -2.29
N ASP A 57 5.31 -11.87 -2.55
CA ASP A 57 4.71 -13.02 -1.88
C ASP A 57 5.08 -12.98 -0.38
N PHE A 58 4.09 -12.74 0.47
CA PHE A 58 4.29 -12.65 1.92
C PHE A 58 4.47 -14.02 2.59
N SER A 59 4.28 -15.11 1.84
CA SER A 59 4.64 -16.46 2.29
C SER A 59 6.17 -16.65 2.34
N ASP A 60 6.92 -15.89 1.53
CA ASP A 60 8.37 -15.84 1.54
C ASP A 60 8.88 -14.63 2.35
N LEU A 61 9.15 -14.85 3.63
CA LEU A 61 9.66 -13.81 4.52
C LEU A 61 11.02 -13.26 4.11
N ASP A 62 11.84 -14.00 3.38
CA ASP A 62 13.13 -13.50 2.90
C ASP A 62 12.94 -12.54 1.73
N SER A 63 11.97 -12.81 0.85
CA SER A 63 11.56 -11.86 -0.19
C SER A 63 10.98 -10.57 0.42
N VAL A 64 10.19 -10.66 1.49
CA VAL A 64 9.71 -9.47 2.22
C VAL A 64 10.86 -8.68 2.83
N ARG A 65 11.81 -9.33 3.51
CA ARG A 65 12.97 -8.62 4.09
C ARG A 65 13.81 -7.90 3.04
N LYS A 66 13.98 -8.51 1.86
CA LYS A 66 14.76 -7.93 0.75
C LYS A 66 14.07 -6.76 0.06
N SER A 67 12.75 -6.63 0.17
CA SER A 67 12.01 -5.55 -0.48
C SER A 67 11.95 -4.27 0.37
N ILE A 68 12.28 -4.33 1.66
CA ILE A 68 12.37 -3.16 2.54
C ILE A 68 13.53 -2.25 2.10
N LYS A 69 13.25 -0.96 1.99
CA LYS A 69 14.18 0.14 1.62
C LYS A 69 14.18 1.22 2.69
N GLU A 70 15.07 2.20 2.59
CA GLU A 70 15.14 3.32 3.53
C GLU A 70 13.81 4.11 3.60
N GLU A 71 13.11 4.22 2.47
CA GLU A 71 11.86 4.96 2.32
C GLU A 71 10.60 4.11 2.59
N THR A 72 10.75 2.90 3.16
CA THR A 72 9.65 1.95 3.45
C THR A 72 9.08 2.15 4.86
#